data_AF-A0A8H3E5W8-F1
#
_entry.id   AF-A0A8H3E5W8-F1
#
_cell.length_a   1.000
_cell.length_b   1.000
_cell.length_c   1.000
_cell.angle_alpha   90.00
_cell.angle_beta   90.00
_cell.angle_gamma   90.00
#
_symmetry.space_group_name_H-M   'P 1'
#
loop_
_entity.id
_entity.type
_entity.pdbx_description
1 polymer ?
#
loop_
_entity_poly.entity_id
_entity_poly.type
_entity_poly.pdbx_seq_one_letter_code
_entity_poly.pdbx_strand_id
1 'polypeptide(L)'
;MASGYFAYRYKRKYYRQLLVGDISPYDSGDGARLGNTVPRNPSDLKGWVADRIAMLENAKTYDTNDPDDEVVHPEDGVGADDLGFNVTYDLQWTLAGLKSAWTYVIDLDNLVFTVNGVIHLRLDNMPPDLESYDYVYPSNVPIPQEYICSRVNLWPAPNFDPDERQRKYEALQPIIIPVSEWGAPTWDKLSPSQQFSIEITHYLLRKYTYQFAIAYKPAIREDIIQSCWSVLSASLPALPLFPNDNIDGMKLPPRTLSCSNKWANATHIQGPCSRMHALKSGEPFKSFDKDYCWVRGCLITLCTHLDDPIYVAHEVEQMVMKMRHDGHSESVGIILSTQMELMAVAMDGPQTRHSPVLDIRTTHRGERPGKASDGRLLLTYLLSPPLTVSPLPWRVQSHQPRTIASNSITGLPPEVLHMIIGDSL
;
A
#
# COMPACT_ATOMS: atom_id res chain seq x y z
N MET A 1 -16.70 32.23 -8.75
CA MET A 1 -15.26 32.34 -9.05
C MET A 1 -14.71 30.92 -9.03
N ALA A 2 -13.90 30.53 -10.01
CA ALA A 2 -13.20 29.26 -9.93
C ALA A 2 -12.08 29.40 -8.88
N SER A 3 -11.86 28.36 -8.08
CA SER A 3 -10.80 28.29 -7.09
C SER A 3 -9.91 27.08 -7.35
N GLY A 4 -8.63 27.22 -7.06
CA GLY A 4 -7.61 26.19 -7.25
C GLY A 4 -6.61 26.22 -6.12
N TYR A 5 -5.54 25.43 -6.21
CA TYR A 5 -4.49 25.44 -5.19
C TYR A 5 -3.10 25.37 -5.83
N PHE A 6 -2.18 26.12 -5.24
CA PHE A 6 -0.76 25.99 -5.49
C PHE A 6 -0.09 25.45 -4.23
N ALA A 7 0.93 24.62 -4.40
CA ALA A 7 1.80 24.24 -3.29
C ALA A 7 3.25 24.01 -3.71
N TYR A 8 4.14 24.16 -2.73
CA TYR A 8 5.41 23.45 -2.74
C TYR A 8 5.28 22.12 -1.99
N ARG A 9 6.01 21.09 -2.44
CA ARG A 9 6.20 19.86 -1.68
C ARG A 9 7.67 19.71 -1.29
N TYR A 10 7.92 19.55 0.00
CA TYR A 10 9.26 19.35 0.57
C TYR A 10 9.19 18.48 1.83
N LYS A 11 10.11 17.53 1.97
CA LYS A 11 10.12 16.52 3.04
C LYS A 11 8.76 15.80 3.17
N ARG A 12 8.13 15.53 2.02
CA ARG A 12 6.79 14.92 1.87
C ARG A 12 5.65 15.71 2.52
N LYS A 13 5.84 17.01 2.76
CA LYS A 13 4.82 17.95 3.26
C LYS A 13 4.40 18.90 2.16
N TYR A 14 3.12 19.26 2.11
CA TYR A 14 2.61 20.28 1.19
C TYR A 14 2.45 21.61 1.90
N TYR A 15 3.03 22.65 1.32
CA TYR A 15 2.94 24.05 1.73
C TYR A 15 2.00 24.73 0.75
N ARG A 16 0.73 24.82 1.11
CA ARG A 16 -0.38 25.13 0.20
C ARG A 16 -0.87 26.57 0.35
N GLN A 17 -1.27 27.16 -0.76
CA GLN A 17 -1.98 28.42 -0.86
C GLN A 17 -3.19 28.28 -1.80
N LEU A 18 -4.26 29.01 -1.51
CA LEU A 18 -5.46 29.08 -2.34
C LEU A 18 -5.19 29.96 -3.56
N LEU A 19 -5.51 29.45 -4.76
CA LEU A 19 -5.56 30.25 -5.98
C LEU A 19 -7.00 30.73 -6.22
N VAL A 20 -7.14 32.03 -6.54
CA VAL A 20 -8.41 32.67 -6.85
C VAL A 20 -8.28 33.37 -8.19
N GLY A 21 -9.26 33.20 -9.08
CA GLY A 21 -9.28 33.90 -10.37
C GLY A 21 -8.99 32.98 -11.55
N ASP A 22 -8.05 33.38 -12.40
CA ASP A 22 -7.68 32.63 -13.61
C ASP A 22 -6.70 31.50 -13.28
N ILE A 23 -7.27 30.45 -12.71
CA ILE A 23 -6.55 29.26 -12.26
C ILE A 23 -6.23 28.29 -13.41
N SER A 24 -6.48 28.67 -14.66
CA SER A 24 -6.26 27.81 -15.84
C SER A 24 -4.77 27.59 -16.10
N PRO A 25 -4.36 26.44 -16.67
CA PRO A 25 -2.99 26.28 -17.19
C PRO A 25 -2.80 26.94 -18.56
N TYR A 26 -3.87 27.45 -19.17
CA TYR A 26 -3.91 28.03 -20.51
C TYR A 26 -3.94 29.57 -20.45
N ASP A 27 -3.70 30.23 -21.58
CA ASP A 27 -3.91 31.67 -21.80
C ASP A 27 -3.25 32.59 -20.74
N SER A 28 -2.03 32.25 -20.31
CA SER A 28 -1.28 32.93 -19.26
C SER A 28 -1.92 32.91 -17.87
N GLY A 29 -2.81 31.96 -17.61
CA GLY A 29 -3.37 31.68 -16.29
C GLY A 29 -2.31 31.22 -15.27
N ASP A 30 -2.75 31.00 -14.03
CA ASP A 30 -1.87 30.69 -12.90
C ASP A 30 -0.94 29.51 -13.18
N GLY A 31 -1.41 28.47 -13.87
CA GLY A 31 -0.56 27.30 -14.18
C GLY A 31 0.66 27.63 -15.03
N ALA A 32 0.47 28.44 -16.08
CA ALA A 32 1.56 28.90 -16.95
C ALA A 32 2.51 29.83 -16.19
N ARG A 33 1.97 30.78 -15.42
CA ARG A 33 2.76 31.71 -14.58
C ARG A 33 3.62 30.96 -13.56
N LEU A 34 3.04 30.01 -12.83
CA LEU A 34 3.75 29.21 -11.85
C LEU A 34 4.85 28.37 -12.51
N GLY A 35 4.56 27.71 -13.64
CA GLY A 35 5.56 26.96 -14.39
C GLY A 35 6.71 27.83 -14.92
N ASN A 36 6.44 29.09 -15.26
CA ASN A 36 7.46 30.04 -15.72
C ASN A 36 8.39 30.55 -14.61
N THR A 37 8.06 30.34 -13.34
CA THR A 37 8.97 30.64 -12.23
C THR A 37 10.17 29.69 -12.15
N VAL A 38 10.06 28.52 -12.80
CA VAL A 38 11.10 27.48 -12.79
C VAL A 38 12.21 27.83 -13.79
N PRO A 39 13.46 28.04 -13.35
CA PRO A 39 14.56 28.34 -14.24
C PRO A 39 14.84 27.19 -15.22
N ARG A 40 15.15 27.53 -16.48
CA ARG A 40 15.43 26.55 -17.54
C ARG A 40 16.90 26.18 -17.65
N ASN A 41 17.79 27.03 -17.13
CA ASN A 41 19.21 26.73 -17.05
C ASN A 41 19.48 25.79 -15.86
N PRO A 42 20.20 24.67 -16.03
CA PRO A 42 20.46 23.72 -14.94
C PRO A 42 21.18 24.29 -13.72
N SER A 43 22.09 25.24 -13.91
CA SER A 43 22.82 25.89 -12.80
C SER A 43 21.91 26.81 -12.01
N ASP A 44 21.09 27.60 -12.72
CA ASP A 44 20.13 28.52 -12.09
C ASP A 44 19.02 27.74 -11.38
N LEU A 45 18.57 26.62 -11.97
CA LEU A 45 17.58 25.73 -11.36
C LEU A 45 18.09 25.17 -10.02
N LYS A 46 19.35 24.75 -9.95
CA LYS A 46 19.93 24.22 -8.72
C LYS A 46 19.97 25.28 -7.61
N GLY A 47 20.37 26.51 -7.95
CA GLY A 47 20.36 27.63 -7.00
C GLY A 47 18.94 27.92 -6.53
N TRP A 48 18.00 28.02 -7.47
CA TRP A 48 16.59 28.28 -7.17
C TRP A 48 15.96 27.19 -6.29
N VAL A 49 16.24 25.90 -6.53
CA VAL A 49 15.75 24.81 -5.66
C VAL A 49 16.28 24.97 -4.23
N ALA A 50 17.57 25.29 -4.06
CA ALA A 50 18.16 25.51 -2.75
C ALA A 50 17.52 26.70 -2.03
N ASP A 51 17.27 27.80 -2.75
CA ASP A 51 16.60 28.99 -2.22
C ASP A 51 15.17 28.68 -1.79
N ARG A 52 14.42 27.91 -2.58
CA ARG A 52 13.05 27.48 -2.22
C ARG A 52 13.05 26.57 -1.00
N ILE A 53 13.99 25.64 -0.88
CA ILE A 53 14.15 24.81 0.32
C ILE A 53 14.41 25.69 1.55
N ALA A 54 15.37 26.61 1.46
CA ALA A 54 15.70 27.50 2.57
C ALA A 54 14.50 28.39 2.98
N MET A 55 13.72 28.85 1.99
CA MET A 55 12.47 29.58 2.24
C MET A 55 11.46 28.71 3.01
N LEU A 56 11.19 27.48 2.57
CA LEU A 56 10.21 26.59 3.21
C LEU A 56 10.61 26.15 4.62
N GLU A 57 11.91 26.07 4.90
CA GLU A 57 12.42 25.79 6.25
C GLU A 57 12.18 26.94 7.24
N ASN A 58 11.95 28.16 6.73
CA ASN A 58 11.74 29.37 7.53
C ASN A 58 10.35 30.00 7.32
N ALA A 59 9.48 29.39 6.52
CA ALA A 59 8.20 29.96 6.14
C ALA A 59 7.22 29.99 7.33
N LYS A 60 6.33 30.98 7.34
CA LYS A 60 5.19 31.00 8.28
C LYS A 60 4.20 29.90 7.90
N THR A 61 3.78 29.10 8.86
CA THR A 61 2.87 27.97 8.63
C THR A 61 1.61 28.11 9.47
N TYR A 62 0.46 27.85 8.85
CA TYR A 62 -0.85 27.82 9.51
C TYR A 62 -1.42 26.41 9.46
N ASP A 63 -2.13 26.02 10.52
CA ASP A 63 -2.79 24.72 10.59
C ASP A 63 -4.08 24.73 9.75
N THR A 64 -4.31 23.70 8.96
CA THR A 64 -5.46 23.56 8.05
C THR A 64 -6.79 23.24 8.73
N ASN A 65 -6.84 23.22 10.06
CA ASN A 65 -8.02 22.81 10.82
C ASN A 65 -9.15 23.86 10.83
N ASP A 66 -8.88 25.09 10.40
CA ASP A 66 -9.89 26.13 10.19
C ASP A 66 -10.06 26.42 8.68
N PRO A 67 -11.22 26.06 8.08
CA PRO A 67 -11.48 26.32 6.66
C PRO A 67 -11.59 27.80 6.31
N ASP A 68 -11.71 28.70 7.29
CA ASP A 68 -11.77 30.15 7.07
C ASP A 68 -10.37 30.82 7.04
N ASP A 69 -9.30 30.10 7.40
CA ASP A 69 -7.90 30.59 7.47
C ASP A 69 -7.04 30.11 6.27
N GLU A 70 -7.60 30.13 5.05
CA GLU A 70 -6.81 29.83 3.85
C GLU A 70 -5.89 31.00 3.48
N VAL A 71 -4.60 30.71 3.32
CA VAL A 71 -3.62 31.67 2.80
C VAL A 71 -3.82 31.80 1.29
N VAL A 72 -4.28 32.96 0.85
CA VAL A 72 -4.54 33.24 -0.56
C VAL A 72 -3.25 33.64 -1.27
N HIS A 73 -2.95 32.98 -2.38
CA HIS A 73 -1.87 33.35 -3.28
C HIS A 73 -2.25 34.63 -4.04
N PRO A 74 -1.39 35.66 -4.07
CA PRO A 74 -1.69 36.91 -4.76
C PRO A 74 -1.76 36.70 -6.28
N GLU A 75 -2.68 37.42 -6.95
CA GLU A 75 -2.88 37.31 -8.40
C GLU A 75 -1.61 37.69 -9.20
N ASP A 76 -0.79 38.62 -8.72
CA ASP A 76 0.48 39.00 -9.39
C ASP A 76 1.67 38.12 -8.97
N GLY A 77 1.49 37.23 -7.99
CA GLY A 77 2.54 36.39 -7.41
C GLY A 77 3.59 37.13 -6.58
N VAL A 78 3.48 38.45 -6.43
CA VAL A 78 4.50 39.27 -5.75
C VAL A 78 4.36 39.11 -4.23
N GLY A 79 5.45 38.69 -3.57
CA GLY A 79 5.46 38.48 -2.12
C GLY A 79 4.62 37.29 -1.65
N ALA A 80 4.22 36.38 -2.56
CA ALA A 80 3.41 35.20 -2.22
C ALA A 80 4.03 34.37 -1.09
N ASP A 81 5.35 34.18 -1.10
CA ASP A 81 6.08 33.40 -0.10
C ASP A 81 6.05 34.04 1.30
N ASP A 82 5.93 35.37 1.40
CA ASP A 82 5.96 36.11 2.68
C ASP A 82 4.65 35.99 3.48
N LEU A 83 3.56 35.63 2.80
CA LEU A 83 2.23 35.43 3.40
C LEU A 83 2.17 34.16 4.26
N GLY A 84 3.04 33.19 3.97
CA GLY A 84 3.07 31.87 4.60
C GLY A 84 2.22 30.84 3.86
N PHE A 85 2.02 29.68 4.49
CA PHE A 85 1.40 28.52 3.87
C PHE A 85 0.51 27.75 4.84
N ASN A 86 -0.58 27.20 4.35
CA ASN A 86 -1.30 26.14 5.06
C ASN A 86 -0.54 24.82 4.85
N VAL A 87 -0.17 24.14 5.93
CA VAL A 87 0.60 22.89 5.83
C VAL A 87 -0.33 21.69 5.92
N THR A 88 -0.22 20.79 4.95
CA THR A 88 -0.93 19.51 4.97
C THR A 88 -0.04 18.36 4.54
N TYR A 89 -0.35 17.17 5.06
CA TYR A 89 0.28 15.91 4.69
C TYR A 89 -0.61 15.11 3.71
N ASP A 90 -1.86 15.54 3.55
CA ASP A 90 -2.82 14.87 2.69
C ASP A 90 -2.61 15.29 1.24
N LEU A 91 -2.62 14.32 0.32
CA LEU A 91 -2.56 14.52 -1.12
C LEU A 91 -3.95 14.69 -1.73
N GLN A 92 -5.04 14.36 -1.01
CA GLN A 92 -6.40 14.32 -1.56
C GLN A 92 -6.80 15.63 -2.25
N TRP A 93 -6.37 16.77 -1.73
CA TRP A 93 -6.67 18.09 -2.32
C TRP A 93 -6.03 18.31 -3.69
N THR A 94 -4.92 17.63 -4.01
CA THR A 94 -4.21 17.80 -5.29
C THR A 94 -4.99 17.22 -6.47
N LEU A 95 -5.99 16.38 -6.21
CA LEU A 95 -6.78 15.75 -7.24
C LEU A 95 -8.04 16.58 -7.40
N ALA A 96 -8.06 17.41 -8.45
CA ALA A 96 -9.26 18.09 -8.89
C ALA A 96 -10.43 17.09 -8.92
N GLY A 97 -11.44 17.29 -8.06
CA GLY A 97 -12.71 16.56 -8.20
C GLY A 97 -13.36 16.91 -9.54
N LEU A 98 -14.48 16.25 -9.86
CA LEU A 98 -15.33 16.51 -11.06
C LEU A 98 -15.83 17.98 -11.20
N LYS A 99 -15.38 18.91 -10.36
CA LYS A 99 -15.68 20.33 -10.38
C LYS A 99 -14.37 21.13 -10.49
N SER A 100 -14.02 21.51 -11.73
CA SER A 100 -13.31 22.71 -12.21
C SER A 100 -12.21 23.40 -11.37
N ALA A 101 -11.60 22.75 -10.38
CA ALA A 101 -10.51 23.32 -9.58
C ALA A 101 -9.17 22.80 -10.09
N TRP A 102 -8.26 23.69 -10.47
CA TRP A 102 -6.91 23.32 -10.90
C TRP A 102 -5.97 23.26 -9.71
N THR A 103 -5.03 22.31 -9.75
CA THR A 103 -3.98 22.22 -8.72
C THR A 103 -2.61 22.16 -9.35
N TYR A 104 -1.67 22.85 -8.71
CA TYR A 104 -0.28 22.94 -9.14
C TYR A 104 0.64 22.65 -7.95
N VAL A 105 1.60 21.75 -8.14
CA VAL A 105 2.59 21.43 -7.11
C VAL A 105 3.99 21.51 -7.68
N ILE A 106 4.84 22.35 -7.10
CA ILE A 106 6.29 22.28 -7.30
C ILE A 106 6.84 21.31 -6.25
N ASP A 107 7.11 20.07 -6.66
CA ASP A 107 7.61 19.01 -5.81
C ASP A 107 9.15 19.00 -5.83
N LEU A 108 9.74 19.53 -4.77
CA LEU A 108 11.18 19.63 -4.58
C LEU A 108 11.81 18.29 -4.19
N ASP A 109 11.02 17.35 -3.63
CA ASP A 109 11.51 16.02 -3.27
C ASP A 109 11.74 15.14 -4.50
N ASN A 110 10.89 15.31 -5.53
CA ASN A 110 10.95 14.54 -6.77
C ASN A 110 11.47 15.35 -7.97
N LEU A 111 11.71 16.66 -7.80
CA LEU A 111 12.05 17.61 -8.86
C LEU A 111 11.03 17.61 -10.01
N VAL A 112 9.74 17.72 -9.68
CA VAL A 112 8.65 17.76 -10.67
C VAL A 112 7.68 18.92 -10.46
N PHE A 113 7.12 19.46 -11.54
CA PHE A 113 5.94 20.30 -11.54
C PHE A 113 4.71 19.43 -11.84
N THR A 114 3.79 19.33 -10.88
CA THR A 114 2.62 18.48 -10.99
C THR A 114 1.36 19.28 -11.26
N VAL A 115 0.57 18.87 -12.24
CA VAL A 115 -0.75 19.43 -12.55
C VAL A 115 -1.82 18.39 -12.20
N ASN A 116 -2.85 18.82 -11.43
CA ASN A 116 -4.00 18.02 -11.02
C ASN A 116 -3.65 16.68 -10.34
N GLY A 117 -2.47 16.60 -9.72
CA GLY A 117 -1.99 15.39 -9.04
C GLY A 117 -1.72 14.20 -9.96
N VAL A 118 -1.76 14.37 -11.29
CA VAL A 118 -1.70 13.27 -12.28
C VAL A 118 -0.65 13.45 -13.37
N ILE A 119 -0.34 14.70 -13.74
CA ILE A 119 0.68 15.00 -14.74
C ILE A 119 1.91 15.52 -14.02
N HIS A 120 3.02 14.80 -14.10
CA HIS A 120 4.28 15.15 -13.43
C HIS A 120 5.33 15.54 -14.46
N LEU A 121 5.57 16.84 -14.61
CA LEU A 121 6.57 17.39 -15.51
C LEU A 121 7.91 17.50 -14.80
N ARG A 122 9.01 17.13 -15.44
CA ARG A 122 10.35 17.24 -14.84
C ARG A 122 10.76 18.70 -14.73
N LEU A 123 11.20 19.17 -13.56
CA LEU A 123 11.71 20.55 -13.41
C LEU A 123 12.98 20.81 -14.22
N ASP A 124 13.83 19.79 -14.39
CA ASP A 124 15.08 19.87 -15.15
C ASP A 124 14.90 19.81 -16.68
N ASN A 125 13.69 19.52 -17.14
CA ASN A 125 13.34 19.45 -18.56
C ASN A 125 11.85 19.83 -18.73
N MET A 126 11.44 20.98 -18.21
CA MET A 126 10.07 21.47 -18.36
C MET A 126 9.78 21.82 -19.83
N PRO A 127 8.56 21.58 -20.34
CA PRO A 127 8.18 22.00 -21.69
C PRO A 127 8.37 23.52 -21.88
N PRO A 128 8.80 23.97 -23.07
CA PRO A 128 9.08 25.39 -23.32
C PRO A 128 7.84 26.27 -23.21
N ASP A 129 6.68 25.72 -23.56
CA ASP A 129 5.37 26.34 -23.40
C ASP A 129 4.41 25.32 -22.78
N LEU A 130 3.81 25.68 -21.65
CA LEU A 130 2.83 24.83 -20.99
C LEU A 130 1.47 24.90 -21.69
N GLU A 131 1.11 26.02 -22.33
CA GLU A 131 -0.21 26.22 -22.94
C GLU A 131 -0.45 25.31 -24.15
N SER A 132 0.63 24.83 -24.76
CA SER A 132 0.63 23.96 -25.93
C SER A 132 0.12 22.52 -25.69
N TYR A 133 -0.16 22.12 -24.44
CA TYR A 133 -0.55 20.74 -24.11
C TYR A 133 -1.86 20.67 -23.36
N ASP A 134 -2.64 19.62 -23.60
CA ASP A 134 -3.90 19.41 -22.90
C ASP A 134 -3.68 18.61 -21.62
N TYR A 135 -3.98 19.25 -20.48
CA TYR A 135 -3.84 18.70 -19.12
C TYR A 135 -5.14 18.09 -18.59
N VAL A 136 -6.18 18.00 -19.43
CA VAL A 136 -7.44 17.33 -19.12
C VAL A 136 -7.44 15.93 -19.73
N TYR A 137 -8.02 14.95 -19.03
CA TYR A 137 -8.18 13.60 -19.57
C TYR A 137 -9.58 13.40 -20.18
N PRO A 138 -9.70 12.83 -21.39
CA PRO A 138 -8.63 12.43 -22.31
C PRO A 138 -8.02 13.63 -23.06
N SER A 139 -6.68 13.65 -23.16
CA SER A 139 -5.92 14.73 -23.80
C SER A 139 -5.85 14.54 -25.31
N ASN A 140 -6.15 15.60 -26.07
CA ASN A 140 -6.01 15.58 -27.55
C ASN A 140 -4.56 15.82 -28.03
N VAL A 141 -3.70 16.37 -27.17
CA VAL A 141 -2.30 16.69 -27.47
C VAL A 141 -1.41 16.11 -26.37
N PRO A 142 -0.86 14.89 -26.57
CA PRO A 142 -0.08 14.22 -25.52
C PRO A 142 1.21 14.96 -25.25
N ILE A 143 1.58 15.05 -23.97
CA ILE A 143 2.85 15.63 -23.53
C ILE A 143 3.99 14.65 -23.90
N PRO A 144 5.07 15.13 -24.54
CA PRO A 144 6.24 14.30 -24.86
C PRO A 144 6.85 13.63 -23.63
N GLN A 145 7.28 12.38 -23.81
CA GLN A 145 7.77 11.55 -22.70
C GLN A 145 9.05 12.11 -22.06
N GLU A 146 9.88 12.86 -22.81
CA GLU A 146 11.07 13.52 -22.26
C GLU A 146 10.74 14.55 -21.16
N TYR A 147 9.53 15.11 -21.17
CA TYR A 147 9.09 16.08 -20.18
C TYR A 147 8.40 15.42 -18.98
N ILE A 148 8.00 14.15 -19.09
CA ILE A 148 7.24 13.44 -18.06
C ILE A 148 8.17 12.68 -17.11
N CYS A 149 7.98 12.89 -15.81
CA CYS A 149 8.55 12.05 -14.78
C CYS A 149 7.60 10.88 -14.47
N SER A 150 7.96 9.68 -14.92
CA SER A 150 7.15 8.47 -14.71
C SER A 150 7.25 7.87 -13.31
N ARG A 151 8.20 8.34 -12.49
CA ARG A 151 8.45 7.84 -11.14
C ARG A 151 8.47 9.00 -10.15
N VAL A 152 7.36 9.20 -9.45
CA VAL A 152 7.20 10.21 -8.42
C VAL A 152 6.79 9.52 -7.13
N ASN A 153 7.54 9.73 -6.06
CA ASN A 153 7.18 9.21 -4.76
C ASN A 153 6.17 10.16 -4.10
N LEU A 154 4.87 9.81 -4.21
CA LEU A 154 3.75 10.55 -3.64
C LEU A 154 3.32 10.05 -2.26
N TRP A 155 4.04 9.08 -1.68
CA TRP A 155 3.72 8.61 -0.33
C TRP A 155 3.92 9.73 0.70
N PRO A 156 3.04 9.81 1.72
CA PRO A 156 3.22 10.74 2.81
C PRO A 156 4.50 10.42 3.60
N ALA A 157 4.95 11.37 4.42
CA ALA A 157 5.95 11.08 5.42
C ALA A 157 5.47 9.99 6.39
N PRO A 158 6.38 9.18 6.94
CA PRO A 158 6.06 8.35 8.09
C PRO A 158 5.44 9.20 9.20
N ASN A 159 4.33 8.75 9.74
CA ASN A 159 3.65 9.33 10.90
C ASN A 159 4.19 8.78 12.24
N PHE A 160 5.40 8.21 12.21
CA PHE A 160 6.13 7.67 13.34
C PHE A 160 7.60 8.11 13.26
N ASP A 161 8.31 8.08 14.39
CA ASP A 161 9.74 8.40 14.48
C ASP A 161 10.59 7.30 13.82
N PRO A 162 11.28 7.59 12.70
CA PRO A 162 12.14 6.62 12.01
C PRO A 162 13.29 6.10 12.89
N ASP A 163 13.96 6.98 13.64
CA ASP A 163 15.12 6.61 14.44
C ASP A 163 14.73 5.75 15.65
N GLU A 164 13.55 6.01 16.22
CA GLU A 164 12.98 5.14 17.25
C GLU A 164 12.63 3.75 16.67
N ARG A 165 11.98 3.70 15.50
CA ARG A 165 11.58 2.42 14.88
C ARG A 165 12.77 1.58 14.48
N GLN A 166 13.79 2.20 13.88
CA GLN A 166 15.00 1.52 13.50
C GLN A 166 15.69 0.86 14.71
N ARG A 167 15.83 1.60 15.82
CA ARG A 167 16.40 1.05 17.08
C ARG A 167 15.60 -0.12 17.64
N LYS A 168 14.27 -0.05 17.60
CA LYS A 168 13.41 -1.15 18.08
C LYS A 168 13.50 -2.39 17.20
N TYR A 169 13.57 -2.21 15.88
CA TYR A 169 13.79 -3.29 14.94
C TYR A 169 15.15 -3.96 15.16
N GLU A 170 16.23 -3.18 15.30
CA GLU A 170 17.58 -3.70 15.58
C GLU A 170 17.65 -4.47 16.89
N ALA A 171 16.91 -4.04 17.91
CA ALA A 171 16.81 -4.75 19.19
C ALA A 171 16.18 -6.15 19.07
N LEU A 172 15.43 -6.44 18.00
CA LEU A 172 14.93 -7.79 17.70
C LEU A 172 16.01 -8.73 17.17
N GLN A 173 17.17 -8.20 16.77
CA GLN A 173 18.25 -8.93 16.07
C GLN A 173 17.70 -9.78 14.91
N PRO A 174 16.98 -9.17 13.95
CA PRO A 174 16.26 -9.89 12.92
C PRO A 174 17.24 -10.55 11.95
N ILE A 175 16.93 -11.79 11.57
CA ILE A 175 17.66 -12.51 10.53
C ILE A 175 16.84 -12.45 9.23
N ILE A 176 17.40 -11.84 8.19
CA ILE A 176 16.78 -11.82 6.87
C ILE A 176 17.06 -13.15 6.18
N ILE A 177 16.01 -13.90 5.87
CA ILE A 177 16.11 -15.23 5.28
C ILE A 177 15.77 -15.16 3.79
N PRO A 178 16.69 -15.54 2.88
CA PRO A 178 16.42 -15.59 1.44
C PRO A 178 15.17 -16.41 1.14
N VAL A 179 14.38 -15.98 0.13
CA VAL A 179 13.10 -16.64 -0.20
C VAL A 179 13.24 -18.14 -0.48
N SER A 180 14.36 -18.56 -1.09
CA SER A 180 14.66 -19.97 -1.36
C SER A 180 14.76 -20.85 -0.12
N GLU A 181 15.07 -20.26 1.04
CA GLU A 181 15.19 -20.99 2.30
C GLU A 181 13.83 -21.17 2.99
N TRP A 182 12.79 -20.40 2.60
CA TRP A 182 11.44 -20.52 3.21
C TRP A 182 10.72 -21.83 2.88
N GLY A 183 11.28 -22.66 1.99
CA GLY A 183 10.71 -23.95 1.63
C GLY A 183 9.53 -23.87 0.65
N ALA A 184 9.23 -22.70 0.10
CA ALA A 184 8.18 -22.55 -0.90
C ALA A 184 8.51 -23.38 -2.16
N PRO A 185 7.58 -24.21 -2.66
CA PRO A 185 7.80 -25.02 -3.85
C PRO A 185 7.94 -24.14 -5.09
N THR A 186 8.70 -24.65 -6.07
CA THR A 186 8.74 -24.11 -7.42
C THR A 186 7.43 -24.43 -8.15
N TRP A 187 7.11 -23.68 -9.21
CA TRP A 187 5.86 -23.82 -9.95
C TRP A 187 5.54 -25.27 -10.38
N ASP A 188 6.55 -25.99 -10.86
CA ASP A 188 6.47 -27.38 -11.32
C ASP A 188 6.10 -28.38 -10.21
N LYS A 189 6.25 -27.99 -8.95
CA LYS A 189 5.96 -28.81 -7.76
C LYS A 189 4.66 -28.41 -7.08
N LEU A 190 3.94 -27.43 -7.61
CA LEU A 190 2.65 -27.00 -7.05
C LEU A 190 1.56 -28.02 -7.34
N SER A 191 0.66 -28.21 -6.37
CA SER A 191 -0.57 -28.96 -6.59
C SER A 191 -1.52 -28.22 -7.55
N PRO A 192 -2.47 -28.91 -8.21
CA PRO A 192 -3.46 -28.25 -9.06
C PRO A 192 -4.26 -27.15 -8.33
N SER A 193 -4.56 -27.32 -7.04
CA SER A 193 -5.27 -26.31 -6.24
C SER A 193 -4.42 -25.06 -5.99
N GLN A 194 -3.11 -25.24 -5.75
CA GLN A 194 -2.18 -24.12 -5.61
C GLN A 194 -2.01 -23.37 -6.93
N GLN A 195 -1.84 -24.09 -8.05
CA GLN A 195 -1.76 -23.49 -9.38
C GLN A 195 -3.03 -22.70 -9.70
N PHE A 196 -4.20 -23.25 -9.41
CA PHE A 196 -5.48 -22.57 -9.60
C PHE A 196 -5.61 -21.28 -8.78
N SER A 197 -5.24 -21.31 -7.49
CA SER A 197 -5.19 -20.10 -6.65
C SER A 197 -4.26 -19.03 -7.22
N ILE A 198 -3.11 -19.43 -7.77
CA ILE A 198 -2.19 -18.48 -8.40
C ILE A 198 -2.78 -17.86 -9.67
N GLU A 199 -3.47 -18.64 -10.50
CA GLU A 199 -4.11 -18.12 -11.71
C GLU A 199 -5.27 -17.16 -11.39
N ILE A 200 -6.08 -17.43 -10.36
CA ILE A 200 -7.13 -16.49 -9.92
C ILE A 200 -6.51 -15.19 -9.40
N THR A 201 -5.50 -15.30 -8.53
CA THR A 201 -4.84 -14.11 -7.97
C THR A 201 -4.19 -13.29 -9.06
N HIS A 202 -3.63 -13.91 -10.11
CA HIS A 202 -3.13 -13.22 -11.29
C HIS A 202 -4.20 -12.36 -11.96
N TYR A 203 -5.40 -12.90 -12.17
CA TYR A 203 -6.52 -12.14 -12.72
C TYR A 203 -6.92 -10.95 -11.82
N LEU A 204 -7.04 -11.18 -10.50
CA LEU A 204 -7.40 -10.12 -9.56
C LEU A 204 -6.36 -9.01 -9.49
N LEU A 205 -5.07 -9.36 -9.46
CA LEU A 205 -3.97 -8.40 -9.46
C LEU A 205 -4.00 -7.53 -10.72
N ARG A 206 -4.26 -8.12 -11.90
CA ARG A 206 -4.47 -7.35 -13.14
C ARG A 206 -5.69 -6.44 -13.05
N LYS A 207 -6.83 -6.96 -12.57
CA LYS A 207 -8.09 -6.20 -12.42
C LYS A 207 -7.93 -4.97 -11.53
N TYR A 208 -7.17 -5.10 -10.44
CA TYR A 208 -7.03 -4.06 -9.43
C TYR A 208 -5.74 -3.23 -9.58
N THR A 209 -4.92 -3.45 -10.62
CA THR A 209 -3.62 -2.78 -10.80
C THR A 209 -3.73 -1.26 -10.70
N TYR A 210 -4.76 -0.66 -11.31
CA TYR A 210 -4.97 0.79 -11.26
C TYR A 210 -5.21 1.28 -9.83
N GLN A 211 -6.02 0.57 -9.03
CA GLN A 211 -6.31 0.97 -7.65
C GLN A 211 -5.05 0.94 -6.78
N PHE A 212 -4.19 -0.08 -6.96
CA PHE A 212 -2.92 -0.15 -6.23
C PHE A 212 -1.94 0.93 -6.66
N ALA A 213 -1.92 1.33 -7.94
CA ALA A 213 -1.06 2.41 -8.42
C ALA A 213 -1.35 3.77 -7.76
N ILE A 214 -2.56 3.95 -7.20
CA ILE A 214 -2.97 5.19 -6.54
C ILE A 214 -3.14 5.04 -5.02
N ALA A 215 -2.61 3.97 -4.42
CA ALA A 215 -2.86 3.60 -3.02
C ALA A 215 -2.35 4.58 -1.96
N TYR A 216 -1.48 5.50 -2.35
CA TYR A 216 -1.07 6.62 -1.52
C TYR A 216 -2.25 7.54 -1.12
N LYS A 217 -3.38 7.49 -1.85
CA LYS A 217 -4.58 8.32 -1.61
C LYS A 217 -5.40 7.80 -0.42
N PRO A 218 -5.63 8.60 0.64
CA PRO A 218 -6.46 8.20 1.78
C PRO A 218 -7.89 7.80 1.40
N ALA A 219 -8.55 8.57 0.53
CA ALA A 219 -9.97 8.39 0.17
C ALA A 219 -10.33 7.00 -0.42
N ILE A 220 -9.37 6.28 -0.98
CA ILE A 220 -9.59 4.97 -1.62
C ILE A 220 -9.00 3.81 -0.80
N ARG A 221 -8.42 4.08 0.38
CA ARG A 221 -7.77 3.03 1.19
C ARG A 221 -8.74 1.92 1.56
N GLU A 222 -10.01 2.25 1.79
CA GLU A 222 -11.04 1.25 2.07
C GLU A 222 -11.25 0.28 0.89
N ASP A 223 -11.36 0.79 -0.33
CA ASP A 223 -11.50 -0.02 -1.55
C ASP A 223 -10.25 -0.90 -1.78
N ILE A 224 -9.08 -0.35 -1.46
CA ILE A 224 -7.80 -1.05 -1.58
C ILE A 224 -7.68 -2.18 -0.57
N ILE A 225 -8.10 -1.95 0.68
CA ILE A 225 -8.15 -2.99 1.71
C ILE A 225 -9.05 -4.14 1.24
N GLN A 226 -10.21 -3.82 0.69
CA GLN A 226 -11.12 -4.82 0.14
C GLN A 226 -10.48 -5.61 -1.02
N SER A 227 -9.70 -4.93 -1.86
CA SER A 227 -9.01 -5.54 -2.99
C SER A 227 -7.84 -6.43 -2.54
N CYS A 228 -7.02 -5.98 -1.58
CA CYS A 228 -5.99 -6.78 -0.93
C CYS A 228 -6.57 -8.03 -0.27
N TRP A 229 -7.71 -7.90 0.42
CA TRP A 229 -8.38 -9.04 1.02
C TRP A 229 -8.91 -10.04 -0.01
N SER A 230 -9.39 -9.54 -1.15
CA SER A 230 -9.85 -10.38 -2.26
C SER A 230 -8.68 -11.19 -2.85
N VAL A 231 -7.51 -10.56 -3.00
CA VAL A 231 -6.27 -11.23 -3.42
C VAL A 231 -5.81 -12.26 -2.39
N LEU A 232 -5.80 -11.92 -1.10
CA LEU A 232 -5.47 -12.85 -0.02
C LEU A 232 -6.40 -14.07 -0.01
N SER A 233 -7.71 -13.84 -0.13
CA SER A 233 -8.72 -14.91 -0.12
C SER A 233 -8.55 -15.84 -1.32
N ALA A 234 -8.28 -15.30 -2.52
CA ALA A 234 -7.99 -16.10 -3.71
C ALA A 234 -6.65 -16.86 -3.61
N SER A 235 -5.73 -16.40 -2.76
CA SER A 235 -4.44 -17.04 -2.53
C SER A 235 -4.53 -18.30 -1.66
N LEU A 236 -5.70 -18.60 -1.08
CA LEU A 236 -5.94 -19.79 -0.25
C LEU A 236 -6.25 -21.01 -1.12
N PRO A 237 -5.36 -22.01 -1.20
CA PRO A 237 -5.62 -23.24 -1.95
C PRO A 237 -6.71 -24.07 -1.27
N ALA A 238 -7.49 -24.78 -2.09
CA ALA A 238 -8.55 -25.68 -1.65
C ALA A 238 -9.62 -25.02 -0.74
N LEU A 239 -9.80 -23.70 -0.89
CA LEU A 239 -10.97 -23.01 -0.35
C LEU A 239 -12.13 -23.19 -1.33
N PRO A 240 -13.25 -23.83 -0.95
CA PRO A 240 -14.44 -23.78 -1.79
C PRO A 240 -14.87 -22.32 -1.92
N LEU A 241 -14.83 -21.80 -3.15
CA LEU A 241 -15.39 -20.50 -3.49
C LEU A 241 -16.92 -20.63 -3.39
N PHE A 242 -17.48 -20.25 -2.25
CA PHE A 242 -18.94 -20.20 -2.12
C PHE A 242 -19.44 -18.95 -2.86
N PRO A 243 -20.44 -19.09 -3.75
CA PRO A 243 -21.23 -17.94 -4.19
C PRO A 243 -21.85 -17.29 -2.95
N ASN A 244 -21.75 -15.97 -2.84
CA ASN A 244 -22.23 -15.19 -1.69
C ASN A 244 -23.69 -15.48 -1.29
N ASP A 245 -24.49 -16.03 -2.21
CA ASP A 245 -25.93 -16.21 -2.03
C ASP A 245 -26.34 -17.46 -1.23
N ASN A 246 -25.40 -18.29 -0.76
CA ASN A 246 -25.73 -19.58 -0.13
C ASN A 246 -24.97 -19.93 1.16
N ILE A 247 -24.25 -18.98 1.76
CA ILE A 247 -23.49 -19.22 3.00
C ILE A 247 -24.44 -19.47 4.19
N ASP A 248 -25.62 -18.86 4.20
CA ASP A 248 -26.61 -19.05 5.27
C ASP A 248 -27.23 -20.47 5.31
N GLY A 249 -27.21 -21.19 4.18
CA GLY A 249 -27.77 -22.54 4.06
C GLY A 249 -26.81 -23.66 4.48
N MET A 250 -25.50 -23.42 4.43
CA MET A 250 -24.49 -24.39 4.79
C MET A 250 -23.99 -24.09 6.20
N LYS A 251 -24.43 -24.87 7.19
CA LYS A 251 -23.98 -24.84 8.59
C LYS A 251 -22.50 -25.27 8.75
N LEU A 252 -21.60 -24.65 7.99
CA LEU A 252 -20.16 -24.88 8.08
C LEU A 252 -19.65 -24.22 9.36
N PRO A 253 -18.76 -24.88 10.13
CA PRO A 253 -18.17 -24.28 11.30
C PRO A 253 -17.48 -22.98 10.90
N PRO A 254 -17.63 -21.88 11.65
CA PRO A 254 -17.05 -20.58 11.32
C PRO A 254 -15.56 -20.70 10.99
N ARG A 255 -14.84 -21.63 11.63
CA ARG A 255 -13.38 -21.83 11.57
C ARG A 255 -12.80 -22.20 10.20
N THR A 256 -13.60 -22.60 9.21
CA THR A 256 -13.06 -22.93 7.87
C THR A 256 -12.72 -21.66 7.07
N LEU A 257 -13.33 -20.52 7.43
CA LEU A 257 -13.09 -19.19 6.85
C LEU A 257 -12.90 -18.09 7.92
N SER A 258 -13.06 -18.42 9.20
CA SER A 258 -12.99 -17.47 10.31
C SER A 258 -11.55 -17.20 10.69
N CYS A 259 -11.15 -15.97 10.42
CA CYS A 259 -10.39 -15.21 11.40
C CYS A 259 -11.11 -15.32 12.76
N SER A 260 -10.51 -15.98 13.75
CA SER A 260 -11.03 -15.96 15.14
C SER A 260 -11.16 -14.49 15.59
N ASN A 261 -12.08 -14.03 16.43
CA ASN A 261 -12.76 -14.63 17.57
C ASN A 261 -14.15 -14.01 17.74
N LYS A 262 -15.01 -14.72 18.50
CA LYS A 262 -16.08 -14.20 19.36
C LYS A 262 -16.78 -12.94 18.83
N TRP A 263 -17.87 -13.11 18.08
CA TRP A 263 -19.11 -12.32 18.21
C TRP A 263 -20.14 -12.99 17.31
N ALA A 264 -20.97 -13.83 17.93
CA ALA A 264 -22.26 -14.19 17.37
C ALA A 264 -23.12 -12.92 17.40
N ASN A 265 -23.81 -12.62 16.30
CA ASN A 265 -24.81 -11.53 16.13
C ASN A 265 -24.37 -10.28 15.36
N ALA A 266 -23.64 -10.43 14.25
CA ALA A 266 -23.65 -9.41 13.19
C ALA A 266 -24.23 -10.01 11.91
N THR A 267 -25.45 -9.59 11.56
CA THR A 267 -26.19 -9.92 10.33
C THR A 267 -25.65 -9.21 9.08
N HIS A 268 -24.46 -8.62 9.17
CA HIS A 268 -23.66 -8.23 8.03
C HIS A 268 -22.30 -8.90 8.21
N ILE A 269 -21.89 -9.71 7.25
CA ILE A 269 -20.51 -10.20 7.14
C ILE A 269 -19.64 -8.97 6.78
N GLN A 270 -19.44 -8.06 7.73
CA GLN A 270 -18.28 -7.18 7.73
C GLN A 270 -17.09 -8.11 7.93
N GLY A 271 -16.59 -8.61 6.80
CA GLY A 271 -15.50 -9.56 6.78
C GLY A 271 -14.24 -9.02 7.46
N PRO A 272 -13.17 -9.82 7.51
CA PRO A 272 -11.90 -9.42 8.14
C PRO A 272 -11.29 -8.13 7.56
N CYS A 273 -11.72 -7.65 6.39
CA CYS A 273 -11.43 -6.30 5.88
C CYS A 273 -11.79 -5.15 6.84
N SER A 274 -12.79 -5.36 7.71
CA SER A 274 -13.17 -4.39 8.75
C SER A 274 -12.10 -4.29 9.86
N ARG A 275 -11.20 -5.27 9.95
CA ARG A 275 -10.09 -5.36 10.89
C ARG A 275 -8.76 -4.86 10.29
N MET A 276 -8.80 -3.74 9.58
CA MET A 276 -7.59 -3.02 9.15
C MET A 276 -7.75 -1.53 9.45
N HIS A 277 -8.07 -1.23 10.72
CA HIS A 277 -8.36 0.12 11.21
C HIS A 277 -7.22 1.09 10.94
N ALA A 278 -5.99 0.76 11.34
CA ALA A 278 -4.84 1.66 11.23
C ALA A 278 -4.57 2.10 9.79
N LEU A 279 -4.74 1.18 8.83
CA LEU A 279 -4.60 1.50 7.42
C LEU A 279 -5.73 2.43 6.94
N LYS A 280 -6.98 2.21 7.40
CA LYS A 280 -8.12 3.10 7.08
C LYS A 280 -7.95 4.49 7.68
N SER A 281 -7.61 4.57 8.97
CA SER A 281 -7.46 5.83 9.72
C SER A 281 -6.15 6.55 9.41
N GLY A 282 -5.17 5.87 8.80
CA GLY A 282 -3.83 6.40 8.65
C GLY A 282 -3.11 6.53 9.99
N GLU A 283 -3.47 5.73 10.98
CA GLU A 283 -2.77 5.69 12.26
C GLU A 283 -1.41 5.01 12.11
N PRO A 284 -0.38 5.51 12.82
CA PRO A 284 0.96 4.92 12.78
C PRO A 284 1.01 3.54 13.43
N PHE A 285 0.09 3.22 14.35
CA PHE A 285 0.16 2.01 15.15
C PHE A 285 -1.05 1.12 14.95
N LYS A 286 -0.76 -0.19 14.83
CA LYS A 286 -1.77 -1.21 14.63
C LYS A 286 -2.44 -1.58 15.95
N SER A 287 -3.75 -1.56 15.95
CA SER A 287 -4.56 -2.14 17.01
C SER A 287 -4.47 -3.65 16.97
N PHE A 288 -4.03 -4.25 18.07
CA PHE A 288 -3.89 -5.70 18.18
C PHE A 288 -5.21 -6.45 17.92
N ASP A 289 -6.35 -5.85 18.28
CA ASP A 289 -7.67 -6.46 18.08
C ASP A 289 -8.27 -6.18 16.69
N LYS A 290 -7.84 -5.09 16.04
CA LYS A 290 -8.50 -4.55 14.85
C LYS A 290 -7.61 -4.42 13.62
N ASP A 291 -6.36 -4.87 13.64
CA ASP A 291 -5.44 -4.78 12.49
C ASP A 291 -4.78 -6.12 12.13
N TYR A 292 -5.20 -7.18 12.81
CA TYR A 292 -4.62 -8.51 12.67
C TYR A 292 -5.70 -9.57 12.59
N CYS A 293 -5.43 -10.61 11.80
CA CYS A 293 -6.30 -11.76 11.73
C CYS A 293 -5.52 -13.06 11.47
N TRP A 294 -5.96 -14.16 12.07
CA TRP A 294 -5.35 -15.46 11.85
C TRP A 294 -6.02 -16.17 10.68
N VAL A 295 -5.23 -16.60 9.69
CA VAL A 295 -5.70 -17.36 8.53
C VAL A 295 -4.76 -18.54 8.33
N ARG A 296 -5.29 -19.77 8.32
CA ARG A 296 -4.52 -21.01 8.12
C ARG A 296 -3.27 -21.15 9.01
N GLY A 297 -3.31 -20.59 10.22
CA GLY A 297 -2.18 -20.63 11.17
C GLY A 297 -1.13 -19.54 10.94
N CYS A 298 -1.34 -18.62 10.00
CA CYS A 298 -0.54 -17.42 9.79
C CYS A 298 -1.25 -16.17 10.33
N LEU A 299 -0.51 -15.28 10.98
CA LEU A 299 -1.00 -13.98 11.43
C LEU A 299 -0.90 -12.97 10.28
N ILE A 300 -2.04 -12.51 9.77
CA ILE A 300 -2.10 -11.61 8.62
C ILE A 300 -2.34 -10.18 9.07
N THR A 301 -1.65 -9.24 8.43
CA THR A 301 -1.93 -7.80 8.52
C THR A 301 -1.70 -7.11 7.17
N LEU A 302 -2.30 -5.94 6.99
CA LEU A 302 -2.08 -5.08 5.83
C LEU A 302 -1.29 -3.83 6.21
N CYS A 303 -0.51 -3.28 5.30
CA CYS A 303 0.24 -2.03 5.48
C CYS A 303 0.18 -1.17 4.20
N THR A 304 0.63 0.07 4.28
CA THR A 304 0.65 1.00 3.14
C THR A 304 1.63 0.53 2.06
N HIS A 305 2.92 0.50 2.35
CA HIS A 305 3.97 0.10 1.40
C HIS A 305 5.17 -0.48 2.15
N LEU A 306 5.96 -1.31 1.46
CA LEU A 306 7.16 -1.95 2.01
C LEU A 306 8.43 -1.61 1.19
N ASP A 307 8.34 -0.69 0.22
CA ASP A 307 9.45 -0.26 -0.63
C ASP A 307 10.52 0.59 0.10
N ASP A 308 10.20 1.10 1.28
CA ASP A 308 11.08 1.90 2.14
C ASP A 308 11.49 1.09 3.39
N PRO A 309 12.80 0.88 3.66
CA PRO A 309 13.28 0.08 4.78
C PRO A 309 12.72 0.48 6.14
N ILE A 310 12.35 1.74 6.34
CA ILE A 310 11.80 2.15 7.62
C ILE A 310 10.40 1.56 7.88
N TYR A 311 9.60 1.38 6.83
CA TYR A 311 8.30 0.72 6.94
C TYR A 311 8.48 -0.78 7.19
N VAL A 312 9.50 -1.40 6.59
CA VAL A 312 9.87 -2.79 6.93
C VAL A 312 10.20 -2.91 8.42
N ALA A 313 11.06 -2.04 8.94
CA ALA A 313 11.44 -2.04 10.35
C ALA A 313 10.21 -1.88 11.27
N HIS A 314 9.34 -0.91 10.95
CA HIS A 314 8.09 -0.67 11.65
C HIS A 314 7.16 -1.89 11.65
N GLU A 315 6.91 -2.47 10.49
CA GLU A 315 5.92 -3.54 10.32
C GLU A 315 6.39 -4.88 10.91
N VAL A 316 7.68 -5.20 10.82
CA VAL A 316 8.27 -6.38 11.48
C VAL A 316 8.16 -6.25 12.99
N GLU A 317 8.47 -5.06 13.54
CA GLU A 317 8.38 -4.82 14.98
C GLU A 317 6.96 -4.96 15.52
N GLN A 318 5.99 -4.36 14.85
CA GLN A 318 4.56 -4.47 15.17
C GLN A 318 4.08 -5.92 15.13
N MET A 319 4.43 -6.66 14.07
CA MET A 319 4.05 -8.06 13.90
C MET A 319 4.63 -8.94 15.03
N VAL A 320 5.91 -8.78 15.36
CA VAL A 320 6.57 -9.54 16.44
C VAL A 320 5.96 -9.21 17.80
N MET A 321 5.68 -7.93 18.07
CA MET A 321 5.01 -7.53 19.31
C MET A 321 3.62 -8.16 19.42
N LYS A 322 2.85 -8.20 18.33
CA LYS A 322 1.54 -8.86 18.31
C LYS A 322 1.65 -10.36 18.59
N MET A 323 2.58 -11.05 17.92
CA MET A 323 2.81 -12.48 18.13
C MET A 323 3.20 -12.80 19.58
N ARG A 324 4.08 -11.98 20.18
CA ARG A 324 4.46 -12.10 21.60
C ARG A 324 3.27 -11.84 22.52
N HIS A 325 2.47 -10.81 22.23
CA HIS A 325 1.28 -10.45 23.00
C HIS A 325 0.26 -11.58 23.04
N ASP A 326 0.06 -12.28 21.92
CA ASP A 326 -0.81 -13.45 21.83
C ASP A 326 -0.26 -14.70 22.54
N GLY A 327 0.95 -14.62 23.10
CA GLY A 327 1.60 -15.73 23.80
C GLY A 327 2.13 -16.82 22.86
N HIS A 328 2.34 -16.50 21.58
CA HIS A 328 2.96 -17.43 20.63
C HIS A 328 4.48 -17.34 20.73
N SER A 329 5.11 -18.40 21.21
CA SER A 329 6.57 -18.56 21.16
C SER A 329 7.08 -18.91 19.76
N GLU A 330 6.23 -19.51 18.93
CA GLU A 330 6.52 -19.85 17.55
C GLU A 330 5.33 -19.56 16.65
N SER A 331 5.52 -18.74 15.63
CA SER A 331 4.45 -18.31 14.73
C SER A 331 5.01 -17.78 13.41
N VAL A 332 4.14 -17.73 12.41
CA VAL A 332 4.42 -17.10 11.12
C VAL A 332 3.38 -16.02 10.90
N GLY A 333 3.83 -14.90 10.38
CA GLY A 333 3.02 -13.76 10.03
C GLY A 333 3.26 -13.36 8.58
N ILE A 334 2.24 -12.81 7.97
CA ILE A 334 2.24 -12.33 6.60
C ILE A 334 1.82 -10.85 6.64
N ILE A 335 2.68 -10.00 6.12
CA ILE A 335 2.43 -8.57 5.93
C ILE A 335 2.24 -8.37 4.43
N LEU A 336 1.05 -7.89 4.05
CA LEU A 336 0.75 -7.52 2.66
C LEU A 336 0.66 -6.00 2.53
N SER A 337 1.33 -5.43 1.55
CA SER A 337 1.28 -4.00 1.28
C SER A 337 0.22 -3.66 0.25
N THR A 338 -0.29 -2.42 0.29
CA THR A 338 -1.15 -1.91 -0.79
C THR A 338 -0.42 -1.74 -2.13
N GLN A 339 0.91 -1.90 -2.16
CA GLN A 339 1.72 -1.89 -3.38
C GLN A 339 1.96 -3.29 -3.96
N MET A 340 1.22 -4.29 -3.48
CA MET A 340 1.38 -5.68 -3.90
C MET A 340 2.74 -6.26 -3.59
N GLU A 341 3.19 -5.95 -2.38
CA GLU A 341 4.38 -6.54 -1.81
C GLU A 341 3.99 -7.42 -0.62
N LEU A 342 4.82 -8.44 -0.40
CA LEU A 342 4.68 -9.41 0.66
C LEU A 342 5.95 -9.41 1.49
N MET A 343 5.77 -9.54 2.80
CA MET A 343 6.82 -9.99 3.71
C MET A 343 6.30 -11.09 4.62
N ALA A 344 7.07 -12.15 4.78
CA ALA A 344 6.83 -13.17 5.80
C ALA A 344 7.70 -12.89 7.02
N VAL A 345 7.12 -12.97 8.22
CA VAL A 345 7.82 -12.81 9.50
C VAL A 345 7.62 -14.08 10.31
N ALA A 346 8.69 -14.64 10.86
CA ALA A 346 8.63 -15.82 11.70
C ALA A 346 9.24 -15.52 13.07
N MET A 347 8.55 -15.96 14.11
CA MET A 347 9.10 -16.10 15.44
C MET A 347 9.44 -17.57 15.70
N ASP A 348 10.63 -17.80 16.23
CA ASP A 348 11.14 -19.10 16.66
C ASP A 348 11.82 -18.95 18.03
N GLY A 349 11.01 -19.03 19.09
CA GLY A 349 11.42 -18.68 20.45
C GLY A 349 11.87 -17.22 20.55
N PRO A 350 13.12 -16.94 20.96
CA PRO A 350 13.64 -15.56 21.04
C PRO A 350 14.02 -14.99 19.67
N GLN A 351 14.17 -15.83 18.64
CA GLN A 351 14.67 -15.39 17.33
C GLN A 351 13.55 -14.83 16.46
N THR A 352 13.83 -13.68 15.84
CA THR A 352 12.98 -13.07 14.82
C THR A 352 13.63 -13.27 13.44
N ARG A 353 12.86 -13.78 12.49
CA ARG A 353 13.28 -13.98 11.10
C ARG A 353 12.27 -13.30 10.17
N HIS A 354 12.70 -12.77 9.04
CA HIS A 354 11.76 -12.33 8.01
C HIS A 354 12.33 -12.49 6.61
N SER A 355 11.46 -12.57 5.61
CA SER A 355 11.87 -12.57 4.21
C SER A 355 12.30 -11.16 3.79
N PRO A 356 13.04 -11.03 2.67
CA PRO A 356 13.04 -9.79 1.91
C PRO A 356 11.61 -9.38 1.53
N VAL A 357 11.44 -8.13 1.12
CA VAL A 357 10.20 -7.65 0.50
C VAL A 357 10.07 -8.31 -0.87
N LEU A 358 8.95 -8.99 -1.12
CA LEU A 358 8.72 -9.75 -2.34
C LEU A 358 7.54 -9.17 -3.10
N ASP A 359 7.74 -8.90 -4.39
CA ASP A 359 6.64 -8.48 -5.26
C ASP A 359 5.71 -9.68 -5.52
N ILE A 360 4.41 -9.53 -5.24
CA ILE A 360 3.40 -10.53 -5.57
C ILE A 360 2.75 -10.27 -6.92
N ARG A 361 3.09 -9.19 -7.65
CA ARG A 361 2.69 -8.92 -9.04
C ARG A 361 3.38 -9.87 -10.01
N THR A 362 2.89 -9.87 -11.24
CA THR A 362 3.44 -10.73 -12.29
C THR A 362 4.79 -10.19 -12.73
N THR A 363 5.71 -11.07 -13.09
CA THR A 363 7.07 -10.68 -13.53
C THR A 363 7.02 -9.65 -14.67
N HIS A 364 7.87 -8.62 -14.59
CA HIS A 364 8.03 -7.58 -15.60
C HIS A 364 8.72 -8.16 -16.85
N ARG A 365 7.97 -8.90 -17.67
CA ARG A 365 8.13 -9.18 -19.12
C ARG A 365 7.41 -10.48 -19.43
N GLY A 366 6.40 -10.41 -20.30
CA GLY A 366 6.01 -11.54 -21.14
C GLY A 366 5.54 -12.78 -20.39
N GLU A 367 4.26 -12.75 -20.05
CA GLU A 367 3.32 -13.88 -20.11
C GLU A 367 3.93 -15.22 -20.53
N ARG A 368 4.11 -16.08 -19.53
CA ARG A 368 3.81 -17.51 -19.74
C ARG A 368 2.83 -17.90 -18.65
N PRO A 369 1.66 -18.48 -19.01
CA PRO A 369 0.86 -19.24 -18.06
C PRO A 369 1.79 -20.15 -17.25
N GLY A 370 1.67 -20.08 -15.93
CA GLY A 370 2.52 -20.85 -15.03
C GLY A 370 3.91 -20.32 -14.65
N LYS A 371 4.11 -19.00 -14.58
CA LYS A 371 5.21 -18.41 -13.81
C LYS A 371 4.71 -17.42 -12.76
N ALA A 372 4.61 -17.89 -11.53
CA ALA A 372 4.37 -17.07 -10.34
C ALA A 372 5.64 -16.33 -9.92
N SER A 373 5.52 -15.15 -9.30
CA SER A 373 6.66 -14.53 -8.60
C SER A 373 6.98 -15.30 -7.32
N ASP A 374 8.20 -15.16 -6.81
CA ASP A 374 8.61 -15.80 -5.55
C ASP A 374 7.72 -15.37 -4.38
N GLY A 375 7.30 -14.10 -4.35
CA GLY A 375 6.32 -13.62 -3.37
C GLY A 375 5.00 -14.37 -3.46
N ARG A 376 4.51 -14.64 -4.67
CA ARG A 376 3.24 -15.35 -4.85
C ARG A 376 3.36 -16.83 -4.50
N LEU A 377 4.46 -17.48 -4.88
CA LEU A 377 4.77 -18.84 -4.45
C LEU A 377 4.80 -18.95 -2.92
N LEU A 378 5.48 -18.01 -2.25
CA LEU A 378 5.56 -17.98 -0.80
C LEU A 378 4.19 -17.72 -0.16
N LEU A 379 3.40 -16.77 -0.66
CA LEU A 379 2.06 -16.49 -0.15
C LEU A 379 1.15 -17.73 -0.23
N THR A 380 1.08 -18.35 -1.40
CA THR A 380 0.27 -19.56 -1.62
C THR A 380 0.76 -20.73 -0.77
N TYR A 381 2.08 -20.87 -0.61
CA TYR A 381 2.68 -21.88 0.26
C TYR A 381 2.30 -21.71 1.73
N LEU A 382 2.48 -20.51 2.29
CA LEU A 382 2.18 -20.23 3.70
C LEU A 382 0.68 -20.32 4.02
N LEU A 383 -0.17 -20.08 3.02
CA LEU A 383 -1.63 -20.19 3.13
C LEU A 383 -2.18 -21.56 2.75
N SER A 384 -1.34 -22.48 2.29
CA SER A 384 -1.75 -23.86 2.01
C SER A 384 -2.16 -24.57 3.31
N PRO A 385 -3.04 -25.58 3.23
CA PRO A 385 -3.45 -26.33 4.42
C PRO A 385 -2.23 -26.87 5.19
N PRO A 386 -2.16 -26.72 6.53
CA PRO A 386 -1.00 -27.16 7.33
C PRO A 386 -0.66 -28.65 7.16
N LEU A 387 -1.63 -29.48 6.76
CA LEU A 387 -1.43 -30.91 6.51
C LEU A 387 -0.74 -31.20 5.16
N THR A 388 -0.69 -30.22 4.26
CA THR A 388 -0.14 -30.34 2.90
C THR A 388 1.23 -29.67 2.76
N VAL A 389 1.72 -29.03 3.83
CA VAL A 389 2.92 -28.20 3.84
C VAL A 389 3.94 -28.77 4.80
N SER A 390 5.19 -28.88 4.34
CA SER A 390 6.30 -29.25 5.22
C SER A 390 6.55 -28.14 6.25
N PRO A 391 6.99 -28.47 7.48
CA PRO A 391 7.44 -27.46 8.43
C PRO A 391 8.53 -26.57 7.82
N LEU A 392 8.61 -25.31 8.27
CA LEU A 392 9.66 -24.40 7.82
C LEU A 392 11.05 -25.02 8.08
N PRO A 393 12.02 -24.93 7.13
CA PRO A 393 13.24 -25.73 7.18
C PRO A 393 14.13 -25.52 8.41
N TRP A 394 14.07 -24.35 9.03
CA TRP A 394 14.82 -24.02 10.24
C TRP A 394 14.09 -24.34 11.55
N ARG A 395 12.83 -24.78 11.51
CA ARG A 395 12.11 -25.19 12.73
C ARG A 395 12.57 -26.57 13.16
N VAL A 396 13.18 -26.63 14.35
CA VAL A 396 13.79 -27.84 14.91
C VAL A 396 12.72 -28.84 15.41
N GLN A 397 11.48 -28.42 15.63
CA GLN A 397 10.37 -29.29 16.01
C GLN A 397 9.14 -29.06 15.14
N SER A 398 8.67 -30.15 14.51
CA SER A 398 7.30 -30.26 14.05
C SER A 398 6.41 -30.27 15.29
N HIS A 399 5.96 -29.10 15.75
CA HIS A 399 4.86 -29.09 16.70
C HIS A 399 3.65 -29.73 16.01
N GLN A 400 3.29 -30.92 16.50
CA GLN A 400 1.92 -31.42 16.38
C GLN A 400 1.00 -30.23 16.66
N PRO A 401 0.03 -29.94 15.80
CA PRO A 401 -0.92 -28.87 16.05
C PRO A 401 -1.44 -29.08 17.47
N ARG A 402 -1.22 -28.08 18.34
CA ARG A 402 -1.70 -28.12 19.72
C ARG A 402 -3.14 -28.60 19.65
N THR A 403 -3.40 -29.77 20.21
CA THR A 403 -4.71 -30.44 20.15
C THR A 403 -5.71 -29.62 20.96
N ILE A 404 -6.10 -28.47 20.44
CA ILE A 404 -7.34 -27.80 20.81
C ILE A 404 -8.38 -28.71 20.20
N ALA A 405 -9.01 -29.53 21.03
CA ALA A 405 -10.05 -30.48 20.67
C ALA A 405 -10.95 -29.91 19.56
N SER A 406 -10.65 -30.27 18.31
CA SER A 406 -11.41 -29.89 17.15
C SER A 406 -12.36 -31.04 16.90
N ASN A 407 -13.49 -31.04 17.59
CA ASN A 407 -14.61 -31.95 17.33
C ASN A 407 -15.27 -31.69 15.95
N SER A 408 -14.59 -31.02 15.02
CA SER A 408 -15.17 -30.39 13.84
C SER A 408 -14.72 -30.99 12.52
N ILE A 409 -13.61 -31.74 12.47
CA ILE A 409 -13.10 -32.33 11.21
C ILE A 409 -13.81 -33.65 10.89
N THR A 410 -14.27 -34.39 11.91
CA THR A 410 -15.01 -35.64 11.75
C THR A 410 -16.45 -35.48 11.23
N GLY A 411 -16.94 -34.24 11.06
CA GLY A 411 -18.29 -33.95 10.57
C GLY A 411 -18.35 -33.47 9.12
N LEU A 412 -17.23 -33.38 8.41
CA LEU A 412 -17.23 -33.00 6.99
C LEU A 412 -17.53 -34.24 6.12
N PRO A 413 -18.36 -34.12 5.07
CA PRO A 413 -18.56 -35.19 4.12
C PRO A 413 -17.22 -35.68 3.55
N PRO A 414 -16.99 -36.99 3.39
CA PRO A 414 -15.74 -37.55 2.86
C PRO A 414 -15.30 -36.89 1.55
N GLU A 415 -16.26 -36.50 0.71
CA GLU A 415 -16.02 -35.84 -0.57
C GLU A 415 -15.35 -34.46 -0.40
N VAL A 416 -15.75 -33.71 0.64
CA VAL A 416 -15.15 -32.41 0.98
C VAL A 416 -13.76 -32.60 1.58
N LEU A 417 -13.55 -33.65 2.38
CA LEU A 417 -12.23 -34.01 2.90
C LEU A 417 -11.27 -34.40 1.77
N HIS A 418 -11.72 -35.18 0.79
CA HIS A 418 -10.95 -35.51 -0.41
C HIS A 418 -10.55 -34.26 -1.22
N MET A 419 -11.46 -33.30 -1.37
CA MET A 419 -11.15 -32.02 -2.05
C MET A 419 -10.15 -31.15 -1.27
N ILE A 420 -10.14 -31.22 0.06
CA ILE A 420 -9.22 -30.43 0.92
C ILE A 420 -7.83 -31.07 1.00
N ILE A 421 -7.76 -32.40 1.08
CA ILE A 421 -6.52 -33.15 1.29
C ILE A 421 -5.79 -33.39 -0.04
N GLY A 422 -6.54 -33.46 -1.16
CA GLY A 422 -5.99 -33.83 -2.46
C GLY A 422 -5.61 -35.31 -2.51
N ASP A 423 -5.92 -35.99 -3.61
CA ASP A 423 -5.62 -37.41 -3.78
C ASP A 423 -4.10 -37.64 -3.82
N SER A 424 -3.53 -37.87 -2.65
CA SER A 424 -2.20 -38.46 -2.48
C SER A 424 -2.19 -39.30 -1.20
N LEU A 425 -2.75 -40.50 -1.33
CA LEU A 425 -2.35 -41.70 -0.60
C LEU A 425 -1.93 -42.77 -1.60
#